data_AF-A0A7W0QSD1-F1
#
_entry.id   AF-A0A7W0QSD1-F1
#
_cell.length_a   1.000
_cell.length_b   1.000
_cell.length_c   1.000
_cell.angle_alpha   90.00
_cell.angle_beta   90.00
_cell.angle_gamma   90.00
#
_symmetry.space_group_name_H-M   'P 1'
#
loop_
_entity.id
_entity.type
_entity.pdbx_description
1 polymer ?
#
loop_
_entity_poly.entity_id
_entity_poly.type
_entity_poly.pdbx_seq_one_letter_code
_entity_poly.pdbx_strand_id
1 'polypeptide(L)'
;ATADGAEAWIGGWLETAATLGARRARVCAGRSAPAADRLQESAERLVRLAASHPGVRIVTENWMELLPDADAVLALLDATGETVGLMIDLGNWSGPGKFQELARIAPFAETCHAKCRFRDSVPDRQDFTAALRVLKEAGYDGPLALIYDGRDDDEWTALDAEFEIVRSVFG
;
A
#
# COMPACT_ATOMS: atom_id res chain seq x y z
N ALA A 1 7.81 -15.46 -14.53
CA ALA A 1 8.61 -14.34 -15.08
C ALA A 1 9.88 -14.22 -14.25
N THR A 2 11.02 -13.85 -14.84
CA THR A 2 12.23 -13.49 -14.10
C THR A 2 12.05 -12.11 -13.47
N ALA A 3 12.90 -11.75 -12.50
CA ALA A 3 12.87 -10.42 -11.88
C ALA A 3 13.10 -9.30 -12.91
N ASP A 4 14.06 -9.47 -13.83
CA ASP A 4 14.31 -8.51 -14.92
C ASP A 4 13.12 -8.38 -15.87
N GLY A 5 12.47 -9.50 -16.20
CA GLY A 5 11.27 -9.48 -17.03
C GLY A 5 10.10 -8.78 -16.35
N ALA A 6 9.97 -8.93 -15.03
CA ALA A 6 8.96 -8.20 -14.25
C ALA A 6 9.26 -6.70 -14.19
N GLU A 7 10.51 -6.30 -13.96
CA GLU A 7 10.94 -4.89 -13.96
C GLU A 7 10.65 -4.22 -15.30
N ALA A 8 11.03 -4.86 -16.42
CA ALA A 8 10.76 -4.34 -17.76
C ALA A 8 9.25 -4.23 -18.05
N TRP A 9 8.46 -5.23 -17.64
CA TRP A 9 7.01 -5.19 -17.79
C TRP A 9 6.35 -4.07 -16.96
N ILE A 10 6.82 -3.85 -15.72
CA ILE A 10 6.37 -2.73 -14.88
C ILE A 10 6.73 -1.39 -15.53
N GLY A 11 7.94 -1.25 -16.09
CA GLY A 11 8.38 -0.05 -16.79
C GLY A 11 7.41 0.38 -17.90
N GLY A 12 6.98 -0.54 -18.76
CA GLY A 12 6.00 -0.23 -19.81
C GLY A 12 4.65 0.27 -19.27
N TRP A 13 4.21 -0.23 -18.12
CA TRP A 13 3.02 0.29 -17.44
C TRP A 13 3.24 1.65 -16.79
N LEU A 14 4.44 1.96 -16.31
CA LEU A 14 4.79 3.28 -15.78
C LEU A 14 4.81 4.34 -16.90
N GLU A 15 5.30 4.02 -18.09
CA GLU A 15 5.18 4.89 -19.28
C GLU A 15 3.72 5.19 -19.62
N THR A 16 2.87 4.15 -19.57
CA THR A 16 1.42 4.29 -19.79
C THR A 16 0.79 5.16 -18.70
N ALA A 17 1.14 4.94 -17.43
CA ALA A 17 0.65 5.72 -16.30
C ALA A 17 1.03 7.20 -16.42
N ALA A 18 2.28 7.49 -16.82
CA ALA A 18 2.75 8.85 -17.08
C ALA A 18 1.91 9.52 -18.18
N THR A 19 1.65 8.80 -19.27
CA THR A 19 0.83 9.27 -20.40
C THR A 19 -0.61 9.59 -19.98
N LEU A 20 -1.17 8.80 -19.06
CA LEU A 20 -2.51 9.01 -18.49
C LEU A 20 -2.53 10.13 -17.43
N GLY A 21 -1.39 10.73 -17.10
CA GLY A 21 -1.29 11.80 -16.10
C GLY A 21 -1.34 11.30 -14.65
N ALA A 22 -1.05 10.01 -14.41
CA ALA A 22 -0.98 9.47 -13.06
C ALA A 22 0.17 10.13 -12.29
N ARG A 23 -0.12 10.65 -11.10
CA ARG A 23 0.91 11.24 -10.24
C ARG A 23 1.70 10.18 -9.49
N ARG A 24 1.05 9.06 -9.15
CA ARG A 24 1.62 7.94 -8.39
C ARG A 24 1.28 6.62 -9.06
N ALA A 25 2.17 5.64 -8.92
CA ALA A 25 1.93 4.25 -9.34
C ALA A 25 2.42 3.29 -8.27
N ARG A 26 1.55 2.35 -7.88
CA ARG A 26 1.89 1.29 -6.93
C ARG A 26 2.69 0.19 -7.61
N VAL A 27 3.86 -0.15 -7.05
CA VAL A 27 4.68 -1.28 -7.48
C VAL A 27 4.94 -2.22 -6.30
N CYS A 28 4.57 -3.50 -6.44
CA CYS A 28 4.83 -4.52 -5.42
C CYS A 28 6.34 -4.75 -5.27
N ALA A 29 6.82 -4.87 -4.03
CA ALA A 29 8.25 -5.07 -3.77
C ALA A 29 8.75 -6.49 -4.13
N GLY A 30 7.93 -7.53 -3.94
CA GLY A 30 8.34 -8.89 -4.28
C GLY A 30 7.39 -9.96 -3.77
N ARG A 31 7.58 -11.20 -4.23
CA ARG A 31 6.74 -12.36 -3.91
C ARG A 31 7.51 -13.50 -3.24
N SER A 32 8.63 -13.16 -2.61
CA SER A 32 9.43 -14.11 -1.86
C SER A 32 9.59 -13.56 -0.46
N ALA A 33 9.60 -14.42 0.55
CA ALA A 33 9.80 -14.04 1.94
C ALA A 33 10.94 -13.00 2.13
N PRO A 34 10.94 -12.17 3.17
CA PRO A 34 12.03 -11.23 3.40
C PRO A 34 13.36 -11.95 3.66
N ALA A 35 14.42 -11.44 3.07
CA ALA A 35 15.82 -11.64 3.47
C ALA A 35 16.59 -10.37 3.07
N ALA A 36 17.72 -10.10 3.73
CA ALA A 36 18.46 -8.87 3.52
C ALA A 36 18.87 -8.66 2.05
N ASP A 37 19.35 -9.72 1.38
CA ASP A 37 19.71 -9.71 -0.04
C ASP A 37 18.50 -9.45 -0.95
N ARG A 38 17.36 -10.09 -0.66
CA ARG A 38 16.11 -9.93 -1.42
C ARG A 38 15.49 -8.53 -1.27
N LEU A 39 15.53 -7.97 -0.06
CA LEU A 39 15.08 -6.60 0.19
C LEU A 39 15.98 -5.60 -0.53
N GLN A 40 17.30 -5.80 -0.47
CA GLN A 40 18.27 -4.96 -1.17
C GLN A 40 18.08 -5.04 -2.70
N GLU A 41 17.94 -6.24 -3.26
CA GLU A 41 17.68 -6.41 -4.71
C GLU A 41 16.37 -5.72 -5.12
N SER A 42 15.31 -5.87 -4.33
CA SER A 42 14.02 -5.21 -4.58
C SER A 42 14.15 -3.68 -4.53
N ALA A 43 14.85 -3.14 -3.52
CA ALA A 43 15.10 -1.71 -3.40
C ALA A 43 15.82 -1.14 -4.63
N GLU A 44 16.89 -1.81 -5.07
CA GLU A 44 17.65 -1.40 -6.26
C GLU A 44 16.79 -1.37 -7.53
N ARG A 45 15.89 -2.35 -7.68
CA ARG A 45 14.94 -2.42 -8.81
C ARG A 45 13.92 -1.27 -8.74
N LEU A 46 13.34 -1.01 -7.57
CA LEU A 46 12.38 0.07 -7.38
C LEU A 46 13.03 1.44 -7.62
N VAL A 47 14.26 1.66 -7.15
CA VAL A 47 15.04 2.88 -7.39
C VAL A 47 15.33 3.06 -8.88
N ARG A 48 15.73 2.01 -9.60
CA ARG A 48 15.94 2.08 -11.06
C ARG A 48 14.66 2.41 -11.81
N LEU A 49 13.53 1.80 -11.44
CA LEU A 49 12.23 2.12 -12.03
C LEU A 49 11.87 3.58 -11.81
N ALA A 50 12.05 4.10 -10.58
CA ALA A 50 11.74 5.49 -10.25
C ALA A 50 12.65 6.47 -11.01
N ALA A 51 13.95 6.18 -11.09
CA ALA A 51 14.90 6.98 -11.84
C ALA A 51 14.61 7.00 -13.35
N SER A 52 14.10 5.89 -13.89
CA SER A 52 13.76 5.78 -15.32
C SER A 52 12.41 6.42 -15.66
N HIS A 53 11.54 6.63 -14.67
CA HIS A 53 10.20 7.18 -14.86
C HIS A 53 9.94 8.38 -13.93
N PRO A 54 10.74 9.46 -14.01
CA PRO A 54 10.68 10.59 -13.07
C PRO A 54 9.35 11.37 -13.12
N GLY A 55 8.52 11.14 -14.15
CA GLY A 55 7.18 11.74 -14.27
C GLY A 55 6.12 11.09 -13.37
N VAL A 56 6.40 9.94 -12.75
CA VAL A 56 5.46 9.21 -11.89
C VAL A 56 6.13 8.85 -10.57
N ARG A 57 5.52 9.22 -9.45
CA ARG A 57 5.99 8.85 -8.12
C ARG A 57 5.69 7.37 -7.86
N ILE A 58 6.73 6.54 -7.80
CA ILE A 58 6.57 5.13 -7.40
C ILE A 58 6.32 5.07 -5.90
N VAL A 59 5.28 4.32 -5.53
CA VAL A 59 5.00 3.91 -4.14
C VAL A 59 4.97 2.40 -4.06
N THR A 60 5.57 1.82 -3.02
CA THR A 60 5.42 0.40 -2.71
C THR A 60 4.36 0.18 -1.64
N GLU A 61 3.89 -1.06 -1.46
CA GLU A 61 2.78 -1.38 -0.57
C GLU A 61 3.20 -2.45 0.44
N ASN A 62 2.69 -2.41 1.66
CA ASN A 62 2.85 -3.47 2.67
C ASN A 62 2.10 -4.75 2.25
N TRP A 63 2.59 -5.38 1.18
CA TRP A 63 1.89 -6.45 0.48
C TRP A 63 2.85 -7.50 -0.07
N MET A 64 2.27 -8.67 -0.33
CA MET A 64 2.95 -9.88 -0.78
C MET A 64 3.99 -10.38 0.22
N GLU A 65 4.61 -11.50 -0.13
CA GLU A 65 5.51 -12.24 0.76
C GLU A 65 6.73 -11.46 1.21
N LEU A 66 7.19 -10.45 0.45
CA LEU A 66 8.41 -9.71 0.79
C LEU A 66 8.20 -8.72 1.94
N LEU A 67 6.99 -8.21 2.11
CA LEU A 67 6.64 -7.17 3.09
C LEU A 67 5.55 -7.64 4.07
N PRO A 68 5.82 -8.70 4.85
CA PRO A 68 4.82 -9.29 5.74
C PRO A 68 4.60 -8.48 7.03
N ASP A 69 5.54 -7.60 7.38
CA ASP A 69 5.57 -6.85 8.64
C ASP A 69 6.25 -5.47 8.48
N ALA A 70 6.22 -4.68 9.56
CA ALA A 70 6.81 -3.34 9.58
C ALA A 70 8.34 -3.35 9.51
N ASP A 71 9.02 -4.40 9.98
CA ASP A 71 10.48 -4.47 9.93
C ASP A 71 10.95 -4.56 8.47
N ALA A 72 10.32 -5.42 7.67
CA ALA A 72 10.61 -5.56 6.25
C ALA A 72 10.30 -4.29 5.46
N VAL A 73 9.17 -3.62 5.75
CA VAL A 73 8.80 -2.35 5.10
C VAL A 73 9.83 -1.26 5.42
N LEU A 74 10.19 -1.09 6.69
CA LEU A 74 11.14 -0.05 7.09
C LEU A 74 12.55 -0.33 6.54
N ALA A 75 12.99 -1.58 6.49
CA ALA A 75 14.26 -1.96 5.88
C ALA A 75 14.29 -1.66 4.37
N LEU A 76 13.18 -1.90 3.66
CA LEU A 76 13.07 -1.54 2.24
C LEU A 76 13.10 -0.02 2.05
N LEU A 77 12.34 0.73 2.85
CA LEU A 77 12.28 2.19 2.76
C LEU A 77 13.64 2.85 3.06
N ASP A 78 14.36 2.34 4.06
CA ASP A 78 15.73 2.77 4.37
C ASP A 78 16.67 2.58 3.16
N ALA A 79 16.60 1.41 2.52
CA ALA A 79 17.40 1.10 1.33
C ALA A 79 17.04 1.95 0.10
N THR A 80 15.78 2.38 -0.03
CA THR A 80 15.35 3.23 -1.15
C THR A 80 15.53 4.74 -0.90
N GLY A 81 15.70 5.15 0.36
CA GLY A 81 15.64 6.54 0.78
C GLY A 81 14.34 7.22 0.33
N GLU A 82 14.42 8.49 -0.05
CA GLU A 82 13.25 9.27 -0.52
C GLU A 82 12.76 8.85 -1.93
N THR A 83 13.54 8.04 -2.65
CA THR A 83 13.28 7.70 -4.06
C THR A 83 12.00 6.90 -4.27
N VAL A 84 11.56 6.14 -3.27
CA VAL A 84 10.36 5.27 -3.33
C VAL A 84 9.47 5.59 -2.14
N GLY A 85 8.17 5.76 -2.37
CA GLY A 85 7.22 6.14 -1.33
C GLY A 85 6.51 4.91 -0.79
N LEU A 86 5.71 5.11 0.25
CA LEU A 86 4.86 4.06 0.80
C LEU A 86 3.38 4.35 0.48
N MET A 87 2.69 3.32 0.04
CA MET A 87 1.24 3.24 0.06
C MET A 87 0.83 2.20 1.08
N ILE A 88 0.18 2.63 2.15
CA ILE A 88 -0.28 1.70 3.18
C ILE A 88 -1.62 1.09 2.78
N ASP A 89 -1.77 -0.22 2.91
CA ASP A 89 -3.03 -0.94 2.75
C ASP A 89 -3.44 -1.50 4.11
N LEU A 90 -4.63 -1.09 4.56
CA LEU A 90 -5.17 -1.44 5.88
C LEU A 90 -5.68 -2.88 5.97
N GLY A 91 -5.91 -3.53 4.83
CA GLY A 91 -6.47 -4.86 4.70
C GLY A 91 -5.43 -5.98 4.53
N ASN A 92 -4.19 -5.65 4.13
CA ASN A 92 -3.15 -6.64 3.83
C ASN A 92 -2.56 -7.35 5.04
N TRP A 93 -2.52 -6.72 6.21
CA TRP A 93 -2.05 -7.32 7.46
C TRP A 93 -3.21 -7.72 8.38
N SER A 94 -2.97 -8.71 9.24
CA SER A 94 -3.95 -9.26 10.19
C SER A 94 -3.26 -9.75 11.47
N GLY A 95 -4.05 -10.15 12.46
CA GLY A 95 -3.54 -10.67 13.72
C GLY A 95 -3.30 -9.58 14.78
N PRO A 96 -2.84 -9.97 15.98
CA PRO A 96 -2.79 -9.09 17.15
C PRO A 96 -1.79 -7.93 17.00
N GLY A 97 -0.75 -8.08 16.16
CA GLY A 97 0.26 -7.05 15.92
C GLY A 97 -0.15 -5.98 14.91
N LYS A 98 -1.20 -6.22 14.11
CA LYS A 98 -1.59 -5.40 12.95
C LYS A 98 -1.53 -3.90 13.22
N PHE A 99 -2.24 -3.41 14.24
CA PHE A 99 -2.34 -1.97 14.49
C PHE A 99 -1.01 -1.36 14.95
N GLN A 100 -0.22 -2.11 15.72
CA GLN A 100 1.12 -1.67 16.13
C GLN A 100 2.06 -1.60 14.91
N GLU A 101 1.99 -2.56 14.01
CA GLU A 101 2.80 -2.56 12.79
C GLU A 101 2.39 -1.46 11.82
N LEU A 102 1.08 -1.25 11.60
CA LEU A 102 0.58 -0.13 10.81
C LEU A 102 1.03 1.20 11.40
N ALA A 103 1.00 1.37 12.73
CA ALA A 103 1.44 2.60 13.38
C ALA A 103 2.92 2.92 13.13
N ARG A 104 3.76 1.89 12.97
CA ARG A 104 5.19 2.07 12.69
C ARG A 104 5.46 2.60 11.28
N ILE A 105 4.64 2.22 10.31
CA ILE A 105 4.82 2.59 8.90
C ILE A 105 3.94 3.77 8.48
N ALA A 106 2.87 4.07 9.22
CA ALA A 106 1.94 5.16 8.91
C ALA A 106 2.60 6.54 8.69
N PRO A 107 3.64 6.94 9.46
CA PRO A 107 4.32 8.22 9.23
C PRO A 107 5.02 8.35 7.86
N PHE A 108 5.26 7.23 7.17
CA PHE A 108 5.93 7.19 5.87
C PHE A 108 4.93 7.11 4.70
N ALA A 109 3.64 6.89 4.98
CA ALA A 109 2.64 6.65 3.94
C ALA A 109 2.26 7.95 3.22
N GLU A 110 2.31 7.91 1.89
CA GLU A 110 1.88 9.02 1.02
C GLU A 110 0.45 8.88 0.51
N THR A 111 -0.06 7.65 0.44
CA THR A 111 -1.38 7.29 -0.06
C THR A 111 -1.83 6.02 0.68
N CYS A 112 -3.13 5.77 0.73
CA CYS A 112 -3.66 4.65 1.48
C CYS A 112 -4.70 3.91 0.66
N HIS A 113 -4.56 2.59 0.57
CA HIS A 113 -5.67 1.70 0.29
C HIS A 113 -6.44 1.45 1.59
N ALA A 114 -7.53 2.21 1.76
CA ALA A 114 -8.45 2.09 2.88
C ALA A 114 -9.37 0.88 2.66
N LYS A 115 -8.78 -0.31 2.60
CA LYS A 115 -9.47 -1.58 2.35
C LYS A 115 -10.19 -2.05 3.61
N CYS A 116 -11.53 -2.12 3.56
CA CYS A 116 -12.31 -2.73 4.62
C CYS A 116 -12.52 -4.22 4.34
N ARG A 117 -12.52 -5.04 5.40
CA ARG A 117 -12.89 -6.46 5.29
C ARG A 117 -14.40 -6.58 5.49
N PHE A 118 -15.03 -7.41 4.68
CA PHE A 118 -16.45 -7.72 4.80
C PHE A 118 -16.65 -9.18 5.22
N ARG A 119 -17.66 -9.42 6.06
CA ARG A 119 -18.19 -10.76 6.36
C ARG A 119 -19.69 -10.73 6.08
N ASP A 120 -20.13 -11.55 5.13
CA ASP A 120 -21.54 -11.63 4.71
C ASP A 120 -22.16 -10.24 4.44
N SER A 121 -21.51 -9.46 3.56
CA SER A 121 -21.90 -8.08 3.20
C SER A 121 -21.80 -7.05 4.33
N VAL A 122 -21.37 -7.43 5.53
CA VAL A 122 -21.23 -6.52 6.67
C VAL A 122 -19.76 -6.10 6.82
N PRO A 123 -19.45 -4.79 6.82
CA PRO A 123 -18.09 -4.32 7.04
C PRO A 123 -17.64 -4.65 8.46
N ASP A 124 -16.39 -5.09 8.62
CA ASP A 124 -15.71 -5.20 9.90
C ASP A 124 -15.37 -3.80 10.42
N ARG A 125 -16.42 -3.09 10.85
CA ARG A 125 -16.34 -1.69 11.28
C ARG A 125 -15.33 -1.49 12.41
N GLN A 126 -15.21 -2.46 13.32
CA GLN A 126 -14.29 -2.36 14.45
C GLN A 126 -12.83 -2.37 13.97
N ASP A 127 -12.44 -3.36 13.17
CA ASP A 127 -11.08 -3.47 12.63
C ASP A 127 -10.74 -2.28 11.74
N PHE A 128 -11.64 -1.89 10.85
CA PHE A 128 -11.41 -0.79 9.92
C PHE A 128 -11.31 0.57 10.63
N THR A 129 -12.19 0.86 11.59
CA THR A 129 -12.12 2.08 12.40
C THR A 129 -10.81 2.15 13.19
N ALA A 130 -10.36 1.02 13.75
CA ALA A 130 -9.10 0.96 14.49
C ALA A 130 -7.90 1.26 13.58
N ALA A 131 -7.85 0.68 12.38
CA ALA A 131 -6.80 0.94 11.39
C ALA A 131 -6.79 2.41 10.92
N LEU A 132 -7.96 3.00 10.69
CA LEU A 132 -8.09 4.42 10.32
C LEU A 132 -7.64 5.35 11.45
N ARG A 133 -7.93 5.01 12.71
CA ARG A 133 -7.45 5.78 13.87
C ARG A 133 -5.94 5.75 14.00
N VAL A 134 -5.30 4.60 13.73
CA VAL A 134 -3.84 4.51 13.69
C VAL A 134 -3.25 5.50 12.68
N LEU A 135 -3.81 5.58 11.47
CA LEU A 135 -3.37 6.57 10.48
C LEU A 135 -3.58 8.00 10.98
N LYS A 136 -4.77 8.31 11.49
CA LYS A 136 -5.10 9.64 11.99
C LYS A 136 -4.19 10.08 13.13
N GLU A 137 -3.91 9.20 14.08
CA GLU A 137 -3.03 9.44 15.22
C GLU A 137 -1.56 9.62 14.80
N ALA A 138 -1.14 8.98 13.71
CA ALA A 138 0.17 9.19 13.09
C ALA A 138 0.26 10.51 12.30
N GLY A 139 -0.83 11.29 12.20
CA GLY A 139 -0.87 12.55 11.46
C GLY A 139 -0.99 12.39 9.94
N TYR A 140 -1.44 11.22 9.46
CA TYR A 140 -1.63 10.98 8.04
C TYR A 140 -2.65 11.94 7.41
N ASP A 141 -2.27 12.59 6.32
CA ASP A 141 -3.06 13.59 5.59
C ASP A 141 -3.18 13.29 4.08
N GLY A 142 -2.68 12.14 3.65
CA GLY A 142 -2.75 11.69 2.25
C GLY A 142 -4.14 11.20 1.82
N PRO A 143 -4.32 10.91 0.51
CA PRO A 143 -5.59 10.40 -0.01
C PRO A 143 -5.88 8.96 0.44
N LEU A 144 -7.12 8.74 0.87
CA LEU A 144 -7.68 7.42 1.15
C LEU A 144 -8.43 6.92 -0.10
N ALA A 145 -7.92 5.88 -0.76
CA ALA A 145 -8.64 5.15 -1.80
C ALA A 145 -9.43 4.01 -1.13
N LEU A 146 -10.76 4.06 -1.23
CA LEU A 146 -11.65 3.01 -0.72
C LEU A 146 -11.52 1.76 -1.59
N ILE A 147 -11.42 0.59 -0.97
CA ILE A 147 -11.22 -0.68 -1.68
C ILE A 147 -12.19 -1.71 -1.11
N TYR A 148 -13.21 -2.01 -1.90
CA TYR A 148 -14.09 -3.14 -1.68
C TYR A 148 -13.54 -4.38 -2.40
N ASP A 149 -13.32 -5.45 -1.65
CA ASP A 149 -12.88 -6.78 -2.13
C ASP A 149 -13.80 -7.87 -1.54
N GLY A 150 -15.08 -7.53 -1.36
CA GLY A 150 -16.11 -8.44 -0.88
C GLY A 150 -16.70 -9.29 -2.00
N ARG A 151 -17.62 -10.19 -1.64
CA ARG A 151 -18.21 -11.16 -2.59
C ARG A 151 -19.47 -10.67 -3.28
N ASP A 152 -20.12 -9.64 -2.74
CA ASP A 152 -21.38 -9.12 -3.27
C ASP A 152 -21.12 -8.16 -4.42
N ASP A 153 -21.96 -8.24 -5.45
CA ASP A 153 -21.84 -7.42 -6.66
C ASP A 153 -22.23 -5.94 -6.44
N ASP A 154 -22.87 -5.62 -5.32
CA ASP A 154 -23.25 -4.24 -4.97
C ASP A 154 -22.08 -3.51 -4.28
N GLU A 155 -21.03 -3.25 -5.07
CA GLU A 155 -19.83 -2.56 -4.62
C GLU A 155 -20.13 -1.13 -4.14
N TRP A 156 -21.13 -0.46 -4.72
CA TRP A 156 -21.47 0.93 -4.38
C TRP A 156 -22.02 1.04 -2.96
N THR A 157 -22.98 0.20 -2.58
CA THR A 157 -23.51 0.17 -1.21
C THR A 157 -22.40 -0.15 -0.20
N ALA A 158 -21.47 -1.04 -0.56
CA ALA A 158 -20.35 -1.38 0.31
C ALA A 158 -19.36 -0.20 0.47
N LEU A 159 -19.02 0.49 -0.63
CA LEU A 159 -18.16 1.67 -0.61
C LEU A 159 -18.79 2.84 0.14
N ASP A 160 -20.11 3.05 0.03
CA ASP A 160 -20.83 4.04 0.84
C ASP A 160 -20.71 3.71 2.34
N ALA A 161 -20.82 2.44 2.73
CA ALA A 161 -20.63 2.01 4.11
C ALA A 161 -19.18 2.20 4.60
N GLU A 162 -18.17 1.95 3.77
CA GLU A 162 -16.76 2.27 4.07
C GLU A 162 -16.55 3.78 4.23
N PHE A 163 -17.11 4.57 3.32
CA PHE A 163 -16.99 6.03 3.33
C PHE A 163 -17.56 6.63 4.62
N GLU A 164 -18.73 6.17 5.07
CA GLU A 164 -19.31 6.59 6.35
C GLU A 164 -18.40 6.27 7.54
N ILE A 165 -17.69 5.14 7.52
CA ILE A 165 -16.70 4.81 8.56
C ILE A 165 -15.52 5.79 8.50
N VAL A 166 -14.97 6.03 7.30
CA VAL A 166 -13.87 6.98 7.10
C VAL A 166 -14.23 8.37 7.61
N ARG A 167 -15.40 8.89 7.25
CA ARG A 167 -15.89 10.19 7.72
C ARG A 167 -16.03 10.28 9.24
N SER A 168 -16.47 9.20 9.88
CA SER A 168 -16.57 9.15 11.34
C SER A 168 -15.21 9.30 12.05
N VAL A 169 -14.10 8.99 11.35
CA VAL A 169 -12.74 9.12 11.86
C VAL A 169 -12.11 10.44 11.42
N PHE A 170 -12.17 10.81 10.15
CA PHE A 170 -11.42 11.95 9.58
C PHE A 170 -12.21 13.27 9.49
N GLY A 171 -13.54 13.26 9.60
CA GLY A 171 -14.43 14.43 9.37
C GLY A 171 -15.06 14.44 7.98
#